data_AF-A0A2V9WGT0-F1
#
_entry.id   AF-A0A2V9WGT0-F1
#
_cell.length_a   1.000
_cell.length_b   1.000
_cell.length_c   1.000
_cell.angle_alpha   90.00
_cell.angle_beta   90.00
_cell.angle_gamma   90.00
#
_symmetry.space_group_name_H-M   'P 1'
#
loop_
_entity.id
_entity.type
_entity.pdbx_description
1 polymer ?
#
loop_
_entity_poly.entity_id
_entity_poly.type
_entity_poly.pdbx_seq_one_letter_code
_entity_poly.pdbx_strand_id
1 'polypeptide(L)'
;MKKLTKEQKRQAAVIAVKTDADIDLSDAPEVMDWAGAEIGKFYRPPKKPVTMRLDIDIIKWLKSHGRGYQTRVNALLRHAMNSRWAARHEDEPLRQKAQAAYEGLHAKRASGSIKRIHSDKFRARMKDDSRASARVRLR
;
A
#
# COMPACT_ATOMS: atom_id res chain seq x y z
N MET A 1 15.32 -19.54 0.39
CA MET A 1 15.61 -18.96 -0.94
C MET A 1 16.05 -20.09 -1.85
N LYS A 2 15.50 -20.17 -3.08
CA LYS A 2 15.86 -21.24 -4.02
C LYS A 2 17.29 -21.00 -4.53
N LYS A 3 18.14 -22.04 -4.52
CA LYS A 3 19.53 -21.92 -4.97
C LYS A 3 19.59 -21.77 -6.49
N LEU A 4 20.42 -20.85 -6.97
CA LEU A 4 20.63 -20.64 -8.41
C LEU A 4 21.22 -21.90 -9.04
N THR A 5 20.71 -22.26 -10.22
CA THR A 5 21.24 -23.33 -11.05
C THR A 5 22.64 -22.98 -11.53
N LYS A 6 23.42 -24.00 -11.93
CA LYS A 6 24.79 -23.81 -12.46
C LYS A 6 24.80 -22.86 -13.67
N GLU A 7 23.76 -22.93 -14.49
CA GLU A 7 23.62 -22.10 -15.69
C GLU A 7 23.36 -20.62 -15.35
N GLN A 8 22.47 -20.36 -14.40
CA GLN A 8 22.20 -18.99 -13.93
C GLN A 8 23.44 -18.34 -13.31
N LYS A 9 24.28 -19.11 -12.62
CA LYS A 9 25.55 -18.60 -12.07
C LYS A 9 26.54 -18.22 -13.16
N ARG A 10 26.59 -18.99 -14.26
CA ARG A 10 27.44 -18.69 -15.41
C ARG A 10 26.97 -17.42 -16.13
N GLN A 11 25.66 -17.32 -16.38
CA GLN A 11 25.06 -16.12 -17.00
C GLN A 11 25.31 -14.87 -16.16
N ALA A 12 25.15 -14.95 -14.84
CA ALA A 12 25.44 -13.84 -13.94
C ALA A 12 26.92 -13.43 -13.95
N ALA A 13 27.85 -14.40 -14.01
CA ALA A 13 29.28 -14.11 -14.10
C ALA A 13 29.65 -13.42 -15.42
N VAL A 14 29.00 -13.78 -16.53
CA VAL A 14 29.18 -13.11 -17.84
C VAL A 14 28.69 -11.67 -17.78
N ILE A 15 27.52 -11.42 -17.18
CA ILE A 15 26.96 -10.07 -17.03
C ILE A 15 27.85 -9.21 -16.11
N ALA A 16 28.37 -9.79 -15.03
CA ALA A 16 29.19 -9.07 -14.05
C ALA A 16 30.53 -8.54 -14.60
N VAL A 17 31.00 -9.07 -15.74
CA VAL A 17 32.25 -8.65 -16.39
C VAL A 17 32.01 -7.59 -17.48
N LYS A 18 30.77 -7.44 -17.98
CA LYS A 18 30.46 -6.43 -18.99
C LYS A 18 30.56 -5.02 -18.40
N THR A 19 31.09 -4.09 -19.19
CA THR A 19 31.12 -2.67 -18.84
C THR A 19 29.85 -1.97 -19.35
N ASP A 20 29.51 -0.80 -18.80
CA ASP A 20 28.34 -0.04 -19.23
C ASP A 20 28.38 0.33 -20.73
N ALA A 21 29.58 0.51 -21.30
CA ALA A 21 29.77 0.79 -22.72
C ALA A 21 29.45 -0.40 -23.64
N ASP A 22 29.48 -1.63 -23.11
CA ASP A 22 29.19 -2.87 -23.85
C ASP A 22 27.69 -3.26 -23.77
N ILE A 23 26.86 -2.43 -23.12
CA ILE A 23 25.43 -2.67 -23.00
C ILE A 23 24.74 -2.21 -24.29
N ASP A 24 24.15 -3.17 -24.99
CA ASP A 24 23.26 -2.90 -26.12
C ASP A 24 21.93 -2.32 -25.61
N LEU A 25 21.57 -1.12 -26.11
CA LEU A 25 20.35 -0.40 -25.77
C LEU A 25 19.39 -0.29 -26.98
N SER A 26 19.63 -1.07 -28.04
CA SER A 26 18.83 -0.99 -29.28
C SER A 26 17.34 -1.31 -29.08
N ASP A 27 17.00 -2.15 -28.10
CA ASP A 27 15.63 -2.51 -27.74
C ASP A 27 14.96 -1.52 -26.77
N ALA A 28 15.77 -0.80 -25.99
CA ALA A 28 15.32 0.16 -24.98
C ALA A 28 16.24 1.39 -24.98
N PRO A 29 16.05 2.34 -25.92
CA PRO A 29 16.88 3.53 -26.00
C PRO A 29 16.75 4.38 -24.73
N GLU A 30 17.85 5.01 -24.35
CA GLU A 30 17.88 5.85 -23.15
C GLU A 30 16.95 7.07 -23.31
N VAL A 31 16.07 7.26 -22.33
CA VAL A 31 15.15 8.41 -22.29
C VAL A 31 15.79 9.53 -21.48
N MET A 32 16.31 10.54 -22.17
CA MET A 32 16.92 11.72 -21.55
C MET A 32 15.90 12.83 -21.29
N ASP A 33 14.82 12.86 -22.07
CA ASP A 33 13.73 13.83 -21.90
C ASP A 33 12.56 13.23 -21.10
N TRP A 34 12.39 13.74 -19.89
CA TRP A 34 11.33 13.34 -18.96
C TRP A 34 10.17 14.34 -18.92
N ALA A 35 10.11 15.32 -19.82
CA ALA A 35 9.07 16.35 -19.82
C ALA A 35 7.63 15.78 -19.92
N GLY A 36 7.46 14.63 -20.57
CA GLY A 36 6.18 13.91 -20.67
C GLY A 36 5.89 12.93 -19.53
N ALA A 37 6.75 12.84 -18.51
CA ALA A 37 6.59 11.85 -17.45
C ALA A 37 5.43 12.22 -16.50
N GLU A 38 4.45 11.31 -16.38
CA GLU A 38 3.35 11.47 -15.43
C GLU A 38 3.80 11.13 -13.99
N ILE A 39 4.23 12.15 -13.26
CA ILE A 39 4.55 12.00 -11.83
C ILE A 39 3.26 11.61 -11.08
N GLY A 40 3.31 10.45 -10.41
CA GLY A 40 2.22 10.00 -9.55
C GLY A 40 1.12 9.19 -10.22
N LYS A 41 1.27 8.73 -11.47
CA LYS A 41 0.30 7.83 -12.13
C LYS A 41 -0.09 6.61 -11.29
N PHE A 42 0.87 6.03 -10.57
CA PHE A 42 0.68 4.87 -9.70
C PHE A 42 0.51 5.21 -8.23
N TYR A 43 0.42 6.50 -7.90
CA TYR A 43 0.31 6.95 -6.53
C TYR A 43 -1.05 6.58 -5.94
N ARG A 44 -1.01 5.87 -4.80
CA ARG A 44 -2.21 5.49 -4.05
C ARG A 44 -2.16 6.12 -2.66
N PRO A 45 -3.09 7.03 -2.34
CA PRO A 45 -3.20 7.59 -1.01
C PRO A 45 -3.25 6.52 0.09
N PRO A 46 -2.50 6.69 1.20
CA PRO A 46 -2.50 5.75 2.30
C PRO A 46 -3.89 5.70 2.95
N LYS A 47 -4.42 4.49 3.11
CA LYS A 47 -5.68 4.23 3.81
C LYS A 47 -5.39 3.84 5.26
N LYS A 48 -6.11 4.43 6.20
CA LYS A 48 -6.13 4.00 7.60
C LYS A 48 -7.34 3.07 7.80
N PRO A 49 -7.18 1.89 8.42
CA PRO A 49 -8.33 1.05 8.76
C PRO A 49 -9.13 1.76 9.85
N VAL A 50 -10.40 2.05 9.56
CA VAL A 50 -11.36 2.65 10.48
C VAL A 50 -12.59 1.77 10.49
N THR A 51 -13.07 1.41 11.69
CA THR A 51 -14.34 0.72 11.86
C THR A 51 -15.44 1.76 12.05
N MET A 52 -16.40 1.80 11.13
CA MET A 52 -17.58 2.67 11.22
C MET A 52 -18.85 1.86 10.96
N ARG A 53 -19.98 2.31 11.51
CA ARG A 53 -21.30 1.75 11.20
C ARG A 53 -21.90 2.56 10.05
N LEU A 54 -22.53 1.86 9.12
CA LEU A 54 -23.30 2.45 8.01
C LEU A 54 -24.70 1.85 8.05
N ASP A 55 -25.69 2.64 7.64
CA ASP A 55 -27.08 2.20 7.61
C ASP A 55 -27.29 1.06 6.60
N ILE A 56 -28.29 0.22 6.90
CA ILE A 56 -28.51 -1.03 6.16
C ILE A 56 -28.92 -0.74 4.72
N ASP A 57 -29.75 0.26 4.49
CA ASP A 57 -30.19 0.73 3.17
C ASP A 57 -29.02 1.27 2.34
N ILE A 58 -28.12 2.06 2.95
CA ILE A 58 -26.90 2.55 2.31
C ILE A 58 -26.02 1.37 1.88
N ILE A 59 -25.84 0.37 2.76
CA ILE A 59 -25.07 -0.83 2.44
C ILE A 59 -25.72 -1.60 1.28
N LYS A 60 -27.05 -1.75 1.28
CA LYS A 60 -27.80 -2.43 0.21
C LYS A 60 -27.65 -1.69 -1.12
N TRP A 61 -27.84 -0.38 -1.13
CA TRP A 61 -27.68 0.47 -2.31
C TRP A 61 -26.25 0.41 -2.84
N LEU A 62 -25.24 0.49 -1.99
CA LEU A 62 -23.86 0.33 -2.45
C LEU A 62 -23.62 -1.08 -3.00
N LYS A 63 -24.11 -2.14 -2.36
CA LYS A 63 -23.90 -3.50 -2.87
C LYS A 63 -24.65 -3.79 -4.18
N SER A 64 -25.73 -3.09 -4.48
CA SER A 64 -26.47 -3.28 -5.75
C SER A 64 -25.62 -2.97 -6.99
N HIS A 65 -24.59 -2.12 -6.86
CA HIS A 65 -23.66 -1.77 -7.92
C HIS A 65 -22.50 -2.79 -8.09
N GLY A 66 -22.65 -3.99 -7.53
CA GLY A 66 -21.68 -5.08 -7.64
C GLY A 66 -20.53 -5.03 -6.62
N ARG A 67 -19.38 -5.61 -6.99
CA ARG A 67 -18.21 -5.71 -6.11
C ARG A 67 -17.59 -4.33 -5.82
N GLY A 68 -16.85 -4.23 -4.72
CA GLY A 68 -16.05 -3.03 -4.41
C GLY A 68 -16.78 -1.91 -3.66
N TYR A 69 -17.87 -2.21 -2.93
CA TYR A 69 -18.63 -1.20 -2.18
C TYR A 69 -17.76 -0.37 -1.22
N GLN A 70 -16.75 -0.96 -0.57
CA GLN A 70 -15.82 -0.24 0.32
C GLN A 70 -15.02 0.85 -0.42
N THR A 71 -14.58 0.55 -1.65
CA THR A 71 -13.88 1.52 -2.49
C THR A 71 -14.82 2.66 -2.89
N ARG A 72 -16.08 2.33 -3.22
CA ARG A 72 -17.12 3.32 -3.56
C ARG A 72 -17.48 4.22 -2.38
N VAL A 73 -17.58 3.68 -1.16
CA VAL A 73 -17.75 4.50 0.05
C VAL A 73 -16.65 5.54 0.16
N ASN A 74 -15.39 5.12 0.03
CA ASN A 74 -14.26 6.04 0.14
C ASN A 74 -14.22 7.09 -0.98
N ALA A 75 -14.66 6.74 -2.19
CA ALA A 75 -14.79 7.69 -3.30
C ALA A 75 -15.87 8.74 -3.03
N LEU A 76 -17.04 8.30 -2.54
CA LEU A 76 -18.16 9.19 -2.19
C LEU A 76 -17.77 10.16 -1.06
N LEU A 77 -17.11 9.66 -0.02
CA LEU A 77 -16.61 10.49 1.08
C LEU A 77 -15.60 11.54 0.59
N ARG A 78 -14.70 11.16 -0.33
CA ARG A 78 -13.75 12.11 -0.93
C ARG A 78 -14.44 13.18 -1.76
N HIS A 79 -15.45 12.80 -2.55
CA HIS A 79 -16.25 13.75 -3.31
C HIS A 79 -16.94 14.75 -2.37
N ALA A 80 -17.67 14.26 -1.36
CA ALA A 80 -18.35 15.12 -0.39
C ALA A 80 -17.38 16.07 0.35
N MET A 81 -16.22 15.57 0.74
CA MET A 81 -15.15 16.35 1.37
C MET A 81 -14.66 17.47 0.45
N ASN A 82 -14.32 17.16 -0.80
CA ASN A 82 -13.83 18.14 -1.78
C ASN A 82 -14.89 19.18 -2.13
N SER A 83 -16.14 18.76 -2.34
CA SER A 83 -17.25 19.68 -2.61
C SER A 83 -17.47 20.65 -1.46
N ARG A 84 -17.37 20.16 -0.21
CA ARG A 84 -17.48 21.01 0.98
C ARG A 84 -16.35 22.04 1.08
N TRP A 85 -15.11 21.60 0.88
CA TRP A 85 -13.96 22.51 0.90
C TRP A 85 -14.00 23.56 -0.21
N ALA A 86 -14.52 23.22 -1.38
CA ALA A 86 -14.72 24.18 -2.46
C ALA A 86 -15.81 25.22 -2.13
N ALA A 87 -16.85 24.82 -1.38
CA ALA A 87 -17.97 25.70 -1.04
C ALA A 87 -17.73 26.58 0.20
N ARG A 88 -16.79 26.21 1.08
CA ARG A 88 -16.55 26.89 2.36
C ARG A 88 -15.06 27.06 2.66
N HIS A 89 -14.55 28.27 2.42
CA HIS A 89 -13.18 28.66 2.78
C HIS A 89 -12.92 28.68 4.30
N GLU A 90 -13.96 28.69 5.13
CA GLU A 90 -13.82 28.61 6.60
C GLU A 90 -13.23 27.26 7.07
N ASP A 91 -13.35 26.22 6.25
CA ASP A 91 -12.77 24.89 6.53
C ASP A 91 -11.27 24.80 6.09
N GLU A 92 -10.67 25.87 5.56
CA GLU A 92 -9.27 25.92 5.12
C GLU A 92 -8.24 25.48 6.19
N PRO A 93 -8.34 25.90 7.49
CA PRO A 93 -7.45 25.35 8.52
C PRO A 93 -7.62 23.83 8.74
N LEU A 94 -8.84 23.29 8.60
CA LEU A 94 -9.09 21.85 8.68
C LEU A 94 -8.48 21.12 7.48
N ARG A 95 -8.57 21.72 6.28
CA ARG A 95 -7.93 21.21 5.06
C ARG A 95 -6.41 21.19 5.19
N GLN A 96 -5.80 22.26 5.67
CA GLN A 96 -4.34 22.32 5.93
C GLN A 96 -3.92 21.26 6.95
N LYS A 97 -4.67 21.07 8.03
CA LYS A 97 -4.41 20.03 9.03
C LYS A 97 -4.53 18.62 8.44
N ALA A 98 -5.54 18.38 7.60
CA ALA A 98 -5.71 17.11 6.90
C ALA A 98 -4.56 16.83 5.91
N GLN A 99 -4.11 17.86 5.19
CA GLN A 99 -2.98 17.80 4.26
C GLN A 99 -1.65 17.52 4.98
N ALA A 100 -1.37 18.23 6.08
CA ALA A 100 -0.19 17.98 6.90
C ALA A 100 -0.19 16.55 7.50
N ALA A 101 -1.35 16.07 7.96
CA ALA A 101 -1.49 14.70 8.45
C ALA A 101 -1.27 13.65 7.35
N TYR A 102 -1.60 13.98 6.11
CA TYR A 102 -1.37 13.15 4.94
C TYR A 102 0.12 13.07 4.60
N GLU A 103 0.78 14.23 4.49
CA GLU A 103 2.20 14.35 4.19
C GLU A 103 3.08 13.73 5.27
N GLY A 104 2.76 13.97 6.55
CA GLY A 104 3.45 13.33 7.67
C GLY A 104 3.33 11.80 7.69
N LEU A 105 2.26 11.24 7.10
CA LEU A 105 2.13 9.79 6.93
C LEU A 105 3.03 9.24 5.80
N HIS A 106 3.26 10.05 4.76
CA HIS A 106 4.18 9.72 3.66
C HIS A 106 5.64 9.79 4.10
N ALA A 107 6.03 10.83 4.83
CA ALA A 107 7.38 10.99 5.37
C ALA A 107 7.78 9.82 6.30
N LYS A 108 6.85 9.33 7.13
CA LYS A 108 7.08 8.19 8.04
C LYS A 108 7.16 6.83 7.33
N ARG A 109 6.63 6.69 6.12
CA ARG A 109 6.76 5.44 5.32
C ARG A 109 8.03 5.42 4.48
N ALA A 110 8.52 6.57 4.05
CA ALA A 110 9.78 6.71 3.31
C ALA A 110 11.01 6.42 4.19
N SER A 111 10.94 6.64 5.51
CA SER A 111 12.07 6.54 6.44
C SER A 111 12.23 5.22 7.20
N GLY A 112 11.40 4.20 6.95
CA GLY A 112 11.70 2.82 7.37
C GLY A 112 10.61 2.07 8.15
N SER A 113 10.76 0.74 8.15
CA SER A 113 9.96 -0.27 8.88
C SER A 113 8.71 -0.85 8.20
N ILE A 114 8.79 -1.14 6.90
CA ILE A 114 7.94 -2.18 6.28
C ILE A 114 8.67 -3.52 6.39
N LYS A 115 8.70 -4.12 7.59
CA LYS A 115 8.98 -5.54 7.92
C LYS A 115 9.30 -5.62 9.43
N ARG A 116 8.27 -5.68 10.27
CA ARG A 116 8.37 -6.28 11.64
C ARG A 116 7.04 -6.44 12.35
N ILE A 117 6.01 -5.67 12.02
CA ILE A 117 4.79 -5.64 12.85
C ILE A 117 3.85 -6.85 12.60
N HIS A 118 3.98 -7.58 11.49
CA HIS A 118 3.06 -8.70 11.19
C HIS A 118 3.58 -10.11 11.57
N SER A 119 4.87 -10.29 11.85
CA SER A 119 5.41 -11.61 12.26
C SER A 119 5.32 -11.86 13.78
N ASP A 120 5.44 -10.81 14.60
CA ASP A 120 5.55 -10.98 16.05
C ASP A 120 4.20 -11.27 16.71
N LYS A 121 3.10 -10.70 16.19
CA LYS A 121 1.75 -11.00 16.70
C LYS A 121 1.27 -12.40 16.32
N PHE A 122 1.72 -12.96 15.20
CA PHE A 122 1.38 -14.35 14.82
C PHE A 122 2.13 -15.38 15.67
N ARG A 123 3.39 -15.10 16.04
CA ARG A 123 4.20 -16.01 16.87
C ARG A 123 3.79 -16.00 18.34
N ALA A 124 3.30 -14.87 18.85
CA ALA A 124 2.76 -14.77 20.21
C ALA A 124 1.46 -15.57 20.39
N ARG A 125 0.57 -15.55 19.37
CA ARG A 125 -0.73 -16.23 19.46
C ARG A 125 -0.65 -17.76 19.42
N MET A 126 0.29 -18.33 18.65
CA MET A 126 0.47 -19.79 18.62
C MET A 126 1.08 -20.38 19.90
N LYS A 127 1.81 -19.58 20.70
CA LYS A 127 2.38 -20.06 21.97
C LYS A 127 1.34 -20.15 23.11
N ASP A 128 0.22 -19.42 23.01
CA ASP A 128 -0.87 -19.52 24.00
C ASP A 128 -1.82 -20.69 23.71
N ASP A 129 -2.14 -20.95 22.43
CA ASP A 129 -3.08 -22.02 22.07
C ASP A 129 -2.53 -23.44 22.35
N SER A 130 -1.21 -23.60 22.40
CA SER A 130 -0.56 -24.86 22.78
C SER A 130 -0.57 -25.13 24.29
N ARG A 131 -0.78 -24.10 25.15
CA ARG A 131 -0.97 -24.29 26.60
C ARG A 131 -2.43 -24.51 26.98
N ALA A 132 -3.38 -23.96 26.21
CA ALA A 132 -4.81 -24.14 26.46
C ALA A 132 -5.30 -25.57 26.13
N SER A 133 -4.72 -26.23 25.12
CA SER A 133 -5.14 -27.58 24.71
C SER A 133 -4.64 -28.72 25.60
N ALA A 134 -3.69 -28.47 26.52
CA ALA A 134 -3.15 -29.49 27.42
C ALA A 134 -3.96 -29.69 28.72
N ARG A 135 -4.97 -28.85 29.01
CA ARG A 135 -5.72 -28.87 30.28
C ARG A 135 -7.10 -29.52 30.23
N VAL A 136 -7.53 -30.07 29.08
CA VAL A 136 -8.89 -30.62 28.90
C VAL A 136 -8.92 -32.17 28.83
N ARG A 137 -7.78 -32.85 28.97
CA ARG A 137 -7.74 -34.31 29.20
C ARG A 137 -7.21 -34.60 30.60
N LEU A 138 -8.10 -34.61 31.59
CA LEU A 138 -8.00 -35.33 32.86
C LEU A 138 -9.23 -34.97 33.70
N ARG A 139 -10.36 -35.57 33.33
CA ARG A 139 -11.48 -35.88 34.21
C ARG A 139 -12.20 -37.10 33.66
#